data_AF-M6FMC8-F1
#
_entry.id   AF-M6FMC8-F1
#
_cell.length_a   1.000
_cell.length_b   1.000
_cell.length_c   1.000
_cell.angle_alpha   90.00
_cell.angle_beta   90.00
_cell.angle_gamma   90.00
#
_symmetry.space_group_name_H-M   'P 1'
#
loop_
_entity.id
_entity.type
_entity.pdbx_description
1 polymer ?
#
loop_
_entity_poly.entity_id
_entity_poly.type
_entity_poly.pdbx_seq_one_letter_code
_entity_poly.pdbx_strand_id
1 'polypeptide(L)'
;MEQGLEKKISGNAQFRKRNAVIHHGTLILKPSLIERVSGLLKHPPEEPEYRKNRKHSDFVTSLPNDFSPLKFGQDLSHVFAESLGLFRMGSEKDLRFTKAVLKEAKRLLENKYSKMDFIFRD
;
A
#
# COMPACT_ATOMS: atom_id res chain seq x y z
N MET A 1 19.38 -3.27 -26.50
CA MET A 1 18.50 -3.87 -25.48
C MET A 1 17.16 -3.18 -25.61
N GLU A 2 16.12 -3.88 -26.08
CA GLU A 2 14.77 -3.33 -26.09
C GLU A 2 14.37 -2.99 -24.65
N GLN A 3 14.18 -1.71 -24.35
CA GLN A 3 13.59 -1.31 -23.08
C GLN A 3 12.13 -1.77 -23.11
N GLY A 4 11.84 -2.83 -22.36
CA GLY A 4 10.47 -3.30 -22.18
C GLY A 4 9.59 -2.19 -21.59
N LEU A 5 8.29 -2.24 -21.90
CA LEU A 5 7.33 -1.27 -21.37
C LEU A 5 7.23 -1.38 -19.84
N GLU A 6 7.36 -0.24 -19.14
CA GLU A 6 7.24 -0.17 -17.68
C GLU A 6 5.88 -0.68 -17.20
N LYS A 7 5.85 -1.45 -16.11
CA LYS A 7 4.63 -1.95 -15.49
C LYS A 7 4.57 -1.62 -14.00
N LYS A 8 3.36 -1.36 -13.51
CA LYS A 8 3.08 -0.99 -12.13
C LYS A 8 3.00 -2.23 -11.24
N ILE A 9 3.88 -2.30 -10.23
CA ILE A 9 3.87 -3.33 -9.17
C ILE A 9 3.33 -2.83 -7.83
N SER A 10 3.21 -1.51 -7.68
CA SER A 10 2.85 -0.86 -6.42
C SER A 10 1.96 0.36 -6.65
N GLY A 11 1.02 0.58 -5.74
CA GLY A 11 0.25 1.82 -5.62
C GLY A 11 0.36 2.33 -4.19
N ASN A 12 0.68 3.61 -4.04
CA ASN A 12 0.91 4.24 -2.74
C ASN A 12 -0.03 5.44 -2.56
N ALA A 13 -0.35 5.73 -1.30
CA ALA A 13 -1.13 6.88 -0.89
C ALA A 13 -0.55 7.47 0.39
N GLN A 14 -0.83 8.75 0.62
CA GLN A 14 -0.28 9.49 1.74
C GLN A 14 -1.32 10.38 2.39
N PHE A 15 -1.31 10.42 3.71
CA PHE A 15 -2.11 11.34 4.52
C PHE A 15 -1.20 12.20 5.40
N ARG A 16 -1.47 13.50 5.47
CA ARG A 16 -0.67 14.45 6.25
C ARG A 16 -1.53 15.25 7.22
N LYS A 17 -1.01 15.44 8.44
CA LYS A 17 -1.51 16.35 9.48
C LYS A 17 -0.32 17.15 10.02
N ARG A 18 -0.61 18.22 10.78
CA ARG A 18 0.40 19.17 11.28
C ARG A 18 1.67 18.50 11.83
N ASN A 19 1.54 17.40 12.57
CA ASN A 19 2.65 16.69 13.21
C ASN A 19 2.69 15.20 12.85
N ALA A 20 2.05 14.78 11.75
CA ALA A 20 1.99 13.37 11.38
C ALA A 20 1.91 13.16 9.87
N VAL A 21 2.66 12.19 9.38
CA VAL A 21 2.57 11.70 8.01
C VAL A 21 2.34 10.20 8.06
N ILE A 22 1.36 9.72 7.29
CA ILE A 22 1.12 8.30 7.05
C ILE A 22 1.36 8.06 5.57
N HIS A 23 2.31 7.18 5.26
CA HIS A 23 2.53 6.66 3.91
C HIS A 23 2.20 5.18 3.92
N HIS A 24 1.33 4.73 3.01
CA HIS A 24 0.95 3.34 2.90
C HIS A 24 0.74 2.96 1.44
N GLY A 25 0.80 1.68 1.13
CA GLY A 25 0.62 1.21 -0.22
C GLY A 25 0.49 -0.30 -0.31
N THR A 26 0.47 -0.79 -1.55
CA THR A 26 0.33 -2.21 -1.86
C THR A 26 1.48 -2.67 -2.74
N LEU A 27 1.85 -3.95 -2.60
CA LEU A 27 2.67 -4.68 -3.56
C LEU A 27 1.84 -5.83 -4.14
N ILE A 28 1.92 -6.02 -5.46
CA ILE A 28 1.19 -7.10 -6.13
C ILE A 28 2.10 -8.32 -6.18
N LEU A 29 1.74 -9.36 -5.43
CA LEU A 29 2.55 -10.59 -5.33
C LEU A 29 2.04 -11.72 -6.22
N LYS A 30 0.76 -11.69 -6.59
CA LYS A 30 0.10 -12.79 -7.31
C LYS A 30 -0.35 -12.33 -8.70
N PRO A 31 0.18 -12.92 -9.79
CA PRO A 31 -0.26 -12.60 -11.15
C PRO A 31 -1.77 -12.80 -11.35
N SER A 32 -2.36 -13.81 -10.70
CA SER A 32 -3.79 -14.13 -10.80
C SER A 32 -4.73 -13.03 -10.29
N LEU A 33 -4.23 -12.03 -9.55
CA LEU A 33 -5.02 -10.86 -9.14
C LEU A 33 -5.25 -9.88 -10.29
N ILE A 34 -4.41 -9.88 -11.33
CA ILE A 34 -4.48 -8.92 -12.44
C ILE A 34 -5.79 -9.06 -13.22
N GLU A 35 -6.25 -10.29 -13.44
CA GLU A 35 -7.54 -10.56 -14.09
C GLU A 35 -8.71 -10.03 -13.24
N ARG A 36 -8.67 -10.25 -11.92
CA ARG A 36 -9.70 -9.72 -11.01
C ARG A 36 -9.74 -8.20 -10.99
N VAL A 37 -8.57 -7.55 -10.93
CA VAL A 37 -8.46 -6.09 -10.99
C VAL A 37 -9.03 -5.56 -12.29
N SER A 38 -8.70 -6.19 -13.42
CA SER A 38 -9.16 -5.79 -14.75
C SER A 38 -10.67 -5.92 -14.92
N GLY A 39 -11.30 -6.93 -14.29
CA GLY A 39 -12.75 -7.13 -14.34
C GLY A 39 -13.56 -6.27 -13.35
N LEU A 40 -12.96 -5.86 -12.23
CA LEU A 40 -13.68 -5.15 -11.15
C LEU A 40 -13.47 -3.62 -11.18
N LEU A 41 -12.34 -3.14 -11.67
CA LEU A 41 -12.02 -1.71 -11.66
C LEU A 41 -12.25 -1.07 -13.02
N LYS A 42 -12.96 0.05 -13.03
CA LYS A 42 -13.05 0.92 -14.19
C LYS A 42 -11.65 1.47 -14.57
N HIS A 43 -11.49 1.90 -15.82
CA HIS A 43 -10.33 2.69 -16.18
C HIS A 43 -10.33 3.99 -15.35
N PRO A 44 -9.19 4.41 -14.77
CA PRO A 44 -9.19 5.61 -13.93
C PRO A 44 -9.45 6.86 -14.77
N PRO A 45 -10.16 7.86 -14.22
CA PRO A 45 -10.39 9.13 -14.93
C PRO A 45 -9.10 9.94 -15.11
N GLU A 46 -8.11 9.74 -14.22
CA GLU A 46 -6.79 10.34 -14.27
C GLU A 46 -5.72 9.26 -14.24
N GLU A 47 -4.74 9.34 -15.13
CA GLU A 47 -3.61 8.43 -15.19
C GLU A 47 -2.28 9.15 -15.36
N PRO A 48 -1.17 8.58 -14.86
CA PRO A 48 0.14 9.13 -15.14
C PRO A 48 0.51 8.90 -16.61
N GLU A 49 1.27 9.82 -17.19
CA GLU A 49 1.65 9.81 -18.61
C GLU A 49 2.26 8.47 -19.07
N TYR A 50 3.08 7.84 -18.22
CA TYR A 50 3.72 6.55 -18.52
C TYR A 50 2.74 5.35 -18.58
N ARG A 51 1.48 5.52 -18.15
CA ARG A 51 0.43 4.52 -18.36
C ARG A 51 0.04 4.39 -19.84
N LYS A 52 0.11 5.48 -20.60
CA LYS A 52 -0.15 5.51 -22.07
C LYS A 52 -1.50 4.87 -22.44
N ASN A 53 -2.55 5.17 -21.69
CA ASN A 53 -3.91 4.66 -21.85
C ASN A 53 -4.01 3.13 -21.88
N ARG A 54 -3.04 2.43 -21.29
CA ARG A 54 -3.02 0.96 -21.23
C ARG A 54 -4.12 0.44 -20.31
N LYS A 55 -4.71 -0.69 -20.71
CA LYS A 55 -5.64 -1.45 -19.87
C LYS A 55 -4.92 -1.95 -18.62
N HIS A 56 -5.68 -2.28 -17.57
CA HIS A 56 -5.11 -2.78 -16.31
C HIS A 56 -4.22 -4.02 -16.54
N SER A 57 -4.64 -4.95 -17.39
CA SER A 57 -3.88 -6.16 -17.79
C SER A 57 -2.51 -5.87 -18.40
N ASP A 58 -2.39 -4.74 -19.10
CA ASP A 58 -1.18 -4.40 -19.87
C ASP A 58 -0.26 -3.47 -19.08
N PHE A 59 -0.80 -2.80 -18.04
CA PHE A 59 -0.10 -1.83 -17.23
C PHE A 59 0.36 -2.37 -15.89
N VAL A 60 -0.42 -3.22 -15.25
CA VAL A 60 -0.14 -3.74 -13.91
C VAL A 60 0.57 -5.09 -14.02
N THR A 61 1.49 -5.37 -13.10
CA THR A 61 2.14 -6.67 -13.00
C THR A 61 2.38 -7.05 -11.54
N SER A 62 2.65 -8.33 -11.29
CA SER A 62 3.14 -8.78 -10.00
C SER A 62 4.67 -8.76 -9.93
N LEU A 63 5.19 -8.78 -8.72
CA LEU A 63 6.57 -9.10 -8.43
C LEU A 63 6.89 -10.57 -8.82
N PRO A 64 8.18 -10.89 -9.03
CA PRO A 64 8.65 -12.26 -9.28
C PRO A 64 8.23 -13.25 -8.18
N ASN A 65 8.12 -14.54 -8.54
CA ASN A 65 7.67 -15.59 -7.61
C ASN A 65 8.66 -15.86 -6.46
N ASP A 66 9.94 -15.53 -6.66
CA ASP A 66 11.01 -15.62 -5.67
C ASP A 66 11.12 -14.36 -4.79
N PHE A 67 10.28 -13.35 -5.03
CA PHE A 67 10.20 -12.17 -4.16
C PHE A 67 9.78 -12.60 -2.75
N SER A 68 10.59 -12.23 -1.75
CA SER A 68 10.32 -12.52 -0.34
C SER A 68 9.75 -11.29 0.37
N PRO A 69 8.46 -11.28 0.74
CA PRO A 69 7.88 -10.18 1.52
C PRO A 69 8.55 -10.02 2.90
N LEU A 70 9.03 -11.12 3.47
CA LEU A 70 9.75 -11.11 4.75
C LEU A 70 11.08 -10.35 4.61
N LYS A 71 11.89 -10.72 3.60
CA LYS A 71 13.16 -10.05 3.34
C LYS A 71 12.94 -8.58 2.99
N PHE A 72 11.97 -8.29 2.11
CA PHE A 72 11.62 -6.91 1.77
C PHE A 72 11.22 -6.09 3.00
N GLY A 73 10.41 -6.65 3.90
CA GLY A 73 10.02 -5.95 5.14
C GLY A 73 11.21 -5.69 6.06
N GLN A 74 12.16 -6.63 6.17
CA GLN A 74 13.40 -6.45 6.93
C GLN A 74 14.30 -5.37 6.32
N ASP A 75 14.53 -5.44 5.01
CA ASP A 75 15.37 -4.48 4.29
C ASP A 75 14.77 -3.07 4.34
N LEU A 76 13.45 -2.94 4.09
CA LEU A 76 12.74 -1.67 4.16
C LEU A 76 12.82 -1.06 5.56
N SER A 77 12.62 -1.87 6.59
CA SER A 77 12.75 -1.45 7.98
C SER A 77 14.16 -0.94 8.29
N HIS A 78 15.19 -1.63 7.79
CA HIS A 78 16.58 -1.25 7.98
C HIS A 78 16.92 0.08 7.28
N VAL A 79 16.64 0.19 5.97
CA VAL A 79 16.90 1.42 5.20
C VAL A 79 16.11 2.60 5.76
N PHE A 80 14.88 2.37 6.22
CA PHE A 80 14.08 3.44 6.81
C PHE A 80 14.67 3.91 8.16
N ALA A 81 15.13 3.01 9.02
CA ALA A 81 15.86 3.38 10.23
C ALA A 81 17.11 4.20 9.91
N GLU A 82 17.94 3.74 8.97
CA GLU A 82 19.16 4.43 8.55
C GLU A 82 18.84 5.84 8.04
N SER A 83 17.79 6.00 7.24
CA SER A 83 17.34 7.31 6.73
C SER A 83 16.94 8.30 7.83
N LEU A 84 16.60 7.79 9.02
CA LEU A 84 16.26 8.57 10.21
C LEU A 84 17.44 8.74 11.18
N GLY A 85 18.62 8.22 10.85
CA GLY A 85 19.78 8.17 11.75
C GLY A 85 19.60 7.20 12.92
N LEU A 86 18.73 6.20 12.78
CA LEU A 86 18.45 5.18 13.78
C LEU A 86 19.17 3.87 13.44
N PHE A 87 19.59 3.12 14.47
CA PHE A 87 20.20 1.80 14.28
C PHE A 87 19.16 0.71 13.91
N ARG A 88 17.93 0.85 14.42
CA ARG A 88 16.84 -0.08 14.14
C ARG A 88 15.50 0.62 14.25
N MET A 89 14.54 0.21 13.42
CA MET A 89 13.14 0.57 13.61
C MET A 89 12.55 -0.27 14.75
N GLY A 90 11.75 0.36 15.60
CA GLY A 90 11.00 -0.31 16.63
C GLY A 90 10.26 0.69 17.50
N SER A 91 9.12 0.27 18.04
CA SER A 91 8.47 0.95 19.16
C SER A 91 8.90 0.27 20.46
N GLU A 92 9.02 1.02 21.54
CA GLU A 92 9.01 0.41 22.87
C GLU A 92 7.74 -0.43 23.03
N LYS A 93 7.86 -1.58 23.70
CA LYS A 93 6.70 -2.44 23.98
C LYS A 93 5.87 -1.82 25.12
N ASP A 94 5.03 -0.85 24.78
CA ASP A 94 4.00 -0.33 25.69
C ASP A 94 2.66 -1.05 25.47
N LEU A 95 2.35 -1.96 26.40
CA LEU A 95 1.11 -2.73 26.40
C LEU A 95 -0.13 -1.84 26.60
N ARG A 96 -0.03 -0.74 27.36
CA ARG A 96 -1.13 0.19 27.57
C ARG A 96 -1.41 0.96 26.28
N PHE A 97 -0.37 1.45 25.63
CA PHE A 97 -0.48 2.10 24.32
C PHE A 97 -1.12 1.15 23.29
N THR A 98 -0.61 -0.07 23.19
CA THR A 98 -1.15 -1.09 22.26
C THR A 98 -2.63 -1.36 22.51
N LYS A 99 -3.02 -1.53 23.78
CA LYS A 99 -4.44 -1.70 24.16
C LYS A 99 -5.29 -0.50 23.77
N ALA A 100 -4.80 0.72 23.97
CA ALA A 100 -5.51 1.93 23.60
C ALA A 100 -5.71 2.04 22.08
N VAL A 101 -4.67 1.76 21.29
CA VAL A 101 -4.75 1.74 19.82
C VAL A 101 -5.76 0.71 19.33
N LEU A 102 -5.73 -0.53 19.85
CA LEU A 102 -6.66 -1.58 19.44
C LEU A 102 -8.11 -1.24 19.82
N LYS A 103 -8.34 -0.65 21.00
CA LYS A 103 -9.66 -0.19 21.42
C LYS A 103 -10.20 0.87 20.46
N GLU A 104 -9.38 1.84 20.08
CA GLU A 104 -9.78 2.91 19.16
C GLU A 104 -9.99 2.37 17.73
N ALA A 105 -9.13 1.48 17.25
CA ALA A 105 -9.29 0.84 15.95
C ALA A 105 -10.63 0.08 15.86
N LYS A 106 -11.00 -0.66 16.91
CA LYS A 106 -12.28 -1.36 16.99
C LYS A 106 -13.46 -0.38 16.96
N ARG A 107 -13.38 0.70 17.75
CA ARG A 107 -14.40 1.77 17.76
C ARG A 107 -14.58 2.40 16.37
N LEU A 108 -13.48 2.68 15.67
CA LEU A 108 -13.51 3.23 14.31
C LEU A 108 -14.06 2.25 13.28
N LEU A 109 -13.73 0.96 13.41
CA LEU A 109 -14.31 -0.08 12.56
C LEU A 109 -15.83 -0.10 12.72
N GLU A 110 -16.33 -0.20 13.94
CA GLU A 110 -17.76 -0.32 14.24
C GLU A 110 -18.58 0.92 13.84
N ASN A 111 -18.01 2.11 14.04
CA ASN A 111 -18.75 3.36 13.91
C ASN A 111 -18.49 4.10 12.59
N LYS A 112 -17.48 3.69 11.81
CA LYS A 112 -17.09 4.40 10.58
C LYS A 112 -16.75 3.45 9.45
N TYR A 113 -15.67 2.67 9.56
CA TYR A 113 -15.15 1.92 8.40
C TYR A 113 -16.04 0.74 7.96
N SER A 114 -16.98 0.30 8.80
CA SER A 114 -17.99 -0.71 8.42
C SER A 114 -19.34 -0.11 7.96
N LYS A 115 -19.51 1.21 8.00
CA LYS A 115 -20.78 1.87 7.66
C LYS A 115 -20.87 2.14 6.17
N MET A 116 -22.00 1.80 5.56
CA MET A 116 -22.23 2.00 4.12
C MET A 116 -22.17 3.49 3.73
N ASP A 117 -22.69 4.38 4.56
CA ASP A 117 -22.61 5.84 4.33
C ASP A 117 -21.18 6.37 4.29
N PHE A 118 -20.23 5.66 4.92
CA PHE A 118 -18.82 6.00 4.82
C PHE A 118 -18.16 5.36 3.58
N ILE A 119 -18.54 4.12 3.25
CA ILE A 119 -17.96 3.36 2.13
C ILE A 119 -18.39 3.94 0.77
N PHE A 120 -19.65 4.32 0.64
CA PHE A 120 -20.24 4.87 -0.60
C PHE A 120 -20.33 6.39 -0.57
N ARG A 121 -19.55 7.04 0.29
CA ARG A 121 -19.50 8.49 0.31
C ARG A 121 -18.79 8.97 -0.96
N ASP A 122 -19.58 9.48 -1.90
CA ASP A 122 -19.08 10.19 -3.09
C ASP A 122 -18.41 11.52 -2.69
#